data_AF-A0AAU5QPA8-F1
#
_entry.id   AF-A0AAU5QPA8-F1
#
_cell.length_a   1.000
_cell.length_b   1.000
_cell.length_c   1.000
_cell.angle_alpha   90.00
_cell.angle_beta   90.00
_cell.angle_gamma   90.00
#
_symmetry.space_group_name_H-M   'P 1'
#
loop_
_entity.id
_entity.type
_entity.pdbx_description
1 polymer ?
#
loop_
_entity_poly.entity_id
_entity_poly.type
_entity_poly.pdbx_seq_one_letter_code
_entity_poly.pdbx_strand_id
1 'polypeptide(L)'
;MKAPAAKPTHGNSALQISGHLYERVTPYLWAEQARHATGGTLLTILNSGHADLPFTPCAEKAITFFRTGRTAKGTCGGNQQP
;
A
#
# COMPACT_ATOMS: atom_id res chain seq x y z
N MET A 1 -25.03 -17.88 8.88
CA MET A 1 -25.07 -17.36 7.50
C MET A 1 -23.81 -16.53 7.25
N LYS A 2 -23.15 -16.66 6.10
CA LYS A 2 -22.01 -15.79 5.72
C LYS A 2 -22.54 -14.58 4.94
N ALA A 3 -22.10 -13.38 5.31
CA ALA A 3 -22.35 -12.21 4.49
C ALA A 3 -21.63 -12.36 3.14
N PRO A 4 -22.21 -11.85 2.04
CA PRO A 4 -21.54 -11.83 0.75
C PRO A 4 -20.29 -10.95 0.79
N ALA A 5 -19.30 -11.27 -0.05
CA ALA A 5 -18.10 -10.46 -0.16
C ALA A 5 -18.45 -9.06 -0.69
N ALA A 6 -18.01 -8.02 0.04
CA ALA A 6 -18.15 -6.66 -0.42
C ALA A 6 -17.22 -6.42 -1.63
N LYS A 7 -17.74 -5.75 -2.66
CA LYS A 7 -16.92 -5.27 -3.77
C LYS A 7 -16.26 -3.95 -3.36
N PRO A 8 -14.93 -3.81 -3.45
CA PRO A 8 -14.27 -2.52 -3.30
C PRO A 8 -14.80 -1.54 -4.33
N THR A 9 -15.02 -0.30 -3.92
CA THR A 9 -15.50 0.78 -4.79
C THR A 9 -14.75 2.06 -4.49
N HIS A 10 -14.86 3.02 -5.40
CA HIS A 10 -14.29 4.35 -5.21
C HIS A 10 -15.03 5.10 -4.09
N GLY A 11 -14.27 5.60 -3.12
CA GLY A 11 -14.78 6.45 -2.03
C GLY A 11 -14.49 7.93 -2.29
N ASN A 12 -15.02 8.79 -1.42
CA ASN A 12 -14.72 10.24 -1.44
C ASN A 12 -13.51 10.61 -0.57
N SER A 13 -13.10 9.73 0.33
CA SER A 13 -11.94 9.93 1.20
C SER A 13 -10.65 9.54 0.50
N ALA A 14 -9.56 10.24 0.82
CA ALA A 14 -8.24 9.84 0.39
C ALA A 14 -7.90 8.43 0.93
N LEU A 15 -7.36 7.57 0.06
CA LEU A 15 -6.94 6.22 0.40
C LEU A 15 -5.49 6.01 0.01
N GLN A 16 -4.66 5.67 1.00
CA GLN A 16 -3.29 5.22 0.79
C GLN A 16 -3.24 3.68 0.79
N ILE A 17 -2.56 3.12 -0.21
CA ILE A 17 -2.22 1.70 -0.30
C ILE A 17 -0.70 1.58 -0.26
N SER A 18 -0.19 0.64 0.51
CA SER A 18 1.23 0.27 0.53
C SER A 18 1.37 -1.17 0.02
N GLY A 19 2.21 -1.38 -0.99
CA GLY A 19 2.49 -2.71 -1.52
C GLY A 19 3.99 -2.96 -1.57
N HIS A 20 4.42 -4.09 -1.02
CA HIS A 20 5.81 -4.52 -1.06
C HIS A 20 6.09 -5.25 -2.38
N LEU A 21 7.08 -4.79 -3.14
CA LEU A 21 7.29 -5.25 -4.52
C LEU A 21 7.68 -6.73 -4.60
N TYR A 22 8.41 -7.24 -3.61
CA TYR A 22 8.97 -8.60 -3.62
C TYR A 22 8.38 -9.52 -2.54
N GLU A 23 7.32 -9.10 -1.83
CA GLU A 23 6.67 -9.95 -0.83
C GLU A 23 5.88 -11.11 -1.48
N ARG A 24 5.68 -12.19 -0.72
CA ARG A 24 5.02 -13.41 -1.22
C ARG A 24 3.69 -13.73 -0.54
N VAL A 25 3.38 -13.12 0.60
CA VAL A 25 2.15 -13.42 1.37
C VAL A 25 0.96 -12.62 0.82
N THR A 26 1.16 -11.32 0.55
CA THR A 26 0.20 -10.46 -0.14
C THR A 26 0.83 -9.94 -1.43
N PRO A 27 0.81 -10.71 -2.54
CA PRO A 27 1.53 -10.34 -3.75
C PRO A 27 1.25 -8.92 -4.23
N TYR A 28 2.30 -8.23 -4.72
CA TYR A 28 2.21 -6.83 -5.17
C TYR A 28 1.06 -6.56 -6.16
N LEU A 29 0.75 -7.54 -7.03
CA LEU A 29 -0.37 -7.48 -7.97
C LEU A 29 -1.71 -7.19 -7.26
N TRP A 30 -1.92 -7.67 -6.03
CA TRP A 30 -3.14 -7.41 -5.26
C TRP A 30 -3.22 -5.95 -4.82
N ALA A 31 -2.08 -5.30 -4.52
CA ALA A 31 -2.05 -3.87 -4.23
C ALA A 31 -2.38 -3.03 -5.48
N GLU A 32 -1.93 -3.47 -6.67
CA GLU A 32 -2.31 -2.85 -7.94
C GLU A 32 -3.80 -3.00 -8.25
N GLN A 33 -4.35 -4.19 -8.02
CA GLN A 33 -5.78 -4.46 -8.16
C GLN A 33 -6.61 -3.62 -7.17
N ALA A 34 -6.19 -3.53 -5.91
CA ALA A 34 -6.82 -2.67 -4.91
C ALA A 34 -6.80 -1.20 -5.33
N ARG A 35 -5.66 -0.70 -5.83
CA ARG A 35 -5.52 0.65 -6.38
C ARG A 35 -6.53 0.88 -7.51
N HIS A 36 -6.63 -0.06 -8.45
CA HIS A 36 -7.56 0.05 -9.56
C HIS A 36 -9.02 0.03 -9.11
N ALA A 37 -9.40 -0.87 -8.20
CA ALA A 37 -10.79 -1.03 -7.74
C ALA A 37 -11.28 0.13 -6.85
N THR A 38 -10.37 0.79 -6.13
CA THR A 38 -10.71 1.83 -5.15
C THR A 38 -10.39 3.25 -5.60
N GLY A 39 -9.57 3.42 -6.64
CA GLY A 39 -8.96 4.71 -7.01
C GLY A 39 -7.98 5.25 -5.98
N GLY A 40 -7.55 4.42 -5.02
CA GLY A 40 -6.54 4.81 -4.03
C GLY A 40 -5.19 5.14 -4.66
N THR A 41 -4.29 5.69 -3.85
CA THR A 41 -2.90 5.97 -4.24
C THR A 41 -1.98 4.85 -3.73
N LEU A 42 -1.19 4.27 -4.63
CA LEU A 42 -0.24 3.20 -4.28
C LEU A 42 1.17 3.76 -4.07
N LEU A 43 1.75 3.42 -2.91
CA LEU A 43 3.16 3.53 -2.60
C LEU A 43 3.80 2.14 -2.72
N THR A 44 4.77 2.01 -3.62
CA THR A 44 5.54 0.78 -3.84
C THR A 44 6.74 0.76 -2.90
N ILE A 45 6.87 -0.28 -2.08
CA ILE A 45 7.99 -0.46 -1.16
C ILE A 45 8.95 -1.47 -1.76
N LEU A 46 10.21 -1.07 -1.96
CA LEU A 46 11.23 -1.88 -2.65
C LEU A 46 11.93 -2.85 -1.68
N ASN A 47 11.17 -3.82 -1.15
CA ASN A 47 11.68 -4.91 -0.30
C ASN A 47 10.78 -6.16 -0.44
N SER A 48 11.10 -7.21 0.32
CA SER A 48 10.35 -8.48 0.38
C SER A 48 9.63 -8.73 1.72
N GLY A 49 9.59 -7.73 2.61
CA GLY A 49 8.99 -7.87 3.93
C GLY A 49 7.46 -7.95 3.88
N HIS A 50 6.85 -8.70 4.79
CA HIS A 50 5.41 -8.78 4.92
C HIS A 50 4.93 -7.90 6.07
N ALA A 51 4.08 -6.92 5.77
CA ALA A 51 3.59 -5.94 6.73
C ALA A 51 4.69 -5.17 7.49
N ASP A 52 5.87 -5.00 6.90
CA ASP A 52 7.04 -4.42 7.56
C ASP A 52 7.17 -2.91 7.38
N LEU A 53 6.24 -2.24 6.68
CA LEU A 53 6.20 -0.78 6.49
C LEU A 53 6.55 0.01 7.77
N PRO A 54 5.98 -0.28 8.96
CA PRO A 54 6.29 0.46 10.19
C PRO A 54 7.76 0.42 10.62
N PHE A 55 8.53 -0.57 10.15
CA PHE A 55 9.93 -0.78 10.49
C PHE A 55 10.91 -0.30 9.41
N THR A 56 10.40 0.37 8.38
CA THR A 56 11.19 0.91 7.27
C THR A 56 11.26 2.43 7.33
N PRO A 57 12.23 3.08 6.67
CA PRO A 57 12.21 4.53 6.47
C PRO A 57 10.94 5.04 5.77
N CYS A 58 10.19 4.16 5.10
CA CYS A 58 8.94 4.51 4.42
C CYS A 58 7.76 4.77 5.36
N ALA A 59 7.87 4.41 6.66
CA ALA A 59 6.84 4.65 7.67
C ALA A 59 6.42 6.14 7.75
N GLU A 60 7.34 7.07 7.49
CA GLU A 60 7.06 8.51 7.48
C GLU A 60 5.96 8.89 6.48
N LYS A 61 5.85 8.18 5.35
CA LYS A 61 4.79 8.43 4.35
C LYS A 61 3.41 8.06 4.90
N ALA A 62 3.31 6.94 5.62
CA ALA A 62 2.05 6.55 6.28
C ALA A 62 1.68 7.52 7.41
N ILE A 63 2.66 7.92 8.23
CA ILE A 63 2.46 8.91 9.29
C ILE A 63 1.96 10.24 8.71
N THR A 64 2.57 10.70 7.61
CA THR A 64 2.16 11.93 6.90
C THR A 64 0.72 11.81 6.40
N PHE A 65 0.37 10.68 5.78
CA PHE A 65 -1.00 10.42 5.34
C PHE A 65 -1.99 10.47 6.49
N PHE A 66 -1.72 9.77 7.60
CA PHE A 66 -2.63 9.78 8.75
C PHE A 66 -2.79 11.16 9.40
N ARG A 67 -1.74 11.99 9.40
CA ARG A 67 -1.80 13.35 9.98
C ARG A 67 -2.49 14.37 9.08
N THR A 68 -2.42 14.20 7.76
CA THR A 68 -2.74 15.29 6.81
C THR A 68 -3.74 14.91 5.72
N GLY A 69 -4.05 13.63 5.56
CA GLY A 69 -4.79 13.09 4.42
C GLY A 69 -4.02 13.12 3.09
N ARG A 70 -2.77 13.61 3.06
CA ARG A 70 -1.96 13.66 1.83
C ARG A 70 -1.40 12.29 1.51
N THR A 71 -1.76 11.75 0.34
CA THR A 71 -1.24 10.48 -0.12
C THR A 71 0.16 10.60 -0.73
N ALA A 72 0.90 9.50 -0.72
CA ALA A 72 2.18 9.33 -1.35
C ALA A 72 2.08 8.29 -2.48
N LYS A 73 2.69 8.61 -3.62
CA LYS A 73 2.79 7.74 -4.80
C LYS A 73 4.26 7.46 -5.15
N GLY A 74 4.48 6.46 -6.00
CA GLY A 74 5.80 6.12 -6.49
C GLY A 74 6.48 5.06 -5.63
N THR A 75 7.81 5.04 -5.63
CA THR A 75 8.62 4.05 -4.92
C THR A 75 9.23 4.63 -3.64
N CYS A 76 9.40 3.78 -2.63
CA CYS A 76 10.12 4.11 -1.41
C CYS A 76 11.00 2.93 -0.95
N GLY A 77 12.13 3.26 -0.34
CA GLY A 77 13.13 2.28 0.04
C GLY A 77 13.97 1.82 -1.16
N GLY A 78 14.59 0.67 -1.01
CA GLY A 78 15.59 0.16 -1.94
C GLY A 78 16.99 0.57 -1.50
N ASN A 79 17.69 -0.36 -0.86
CA ASN A 79 19.14 -0.46 -0.90
C ASN A 79 19.44 -1.74 -1.69
N GLN A 80 20.46 -1.70 -2.55
CA GLN A 80 20.96 -2.83 -3.36
C GLN A 80 20.80 -4.15 -2.57
N GLN A 81 19.90 -5.03 -2.99
CA GLN A 81 19.96 -6.41 -2.53
C GLN A 81 21.31 -6.96 -3.03
N PRO A 82 22.15 -7.57 -2.17
CA PRO A 82 23.23 -8.40 -2.67
C PRO A 82 22.66 -9.55 -3.53
#